data_AF-A0A8T6SKM0-F1
#
_entry.id   AF-A0A8T6SKM0-F1
#
_cell.length_a   1.000
_cell.length_b   1.000
_cell.length_c   1.000
_cell.angle_alpha   90.00
_cell.angle_beta   90.00
_cell.angle_gamma   90.00
#
_symmetry.space_group_name_H-M   'P 1'
#
loop_
_entity.id
_entity.type
_entity.pdbx_description
1 polymer ?
#
loop_
_entity_poly.entity_id
_entity_poly.type
_entity_poly.pdbx_seq_one_letter_code
_entity_poly.pdbx_strand_id
1 'polypeptide(L)' 'MSSTSGIDEIDVKIIRALQKDARTTFTDIARDCGVSTDTISKRFRKMKKADLV' A
#
# COMPACT_ATOMS: atom_id res chain seq x y z
N MET A 1 13.24 18.48 8.67
CA MET A 1 12.23 18.24 7.61
C MET A 1 12.87 17.19 6.71
N SER A 2 12.50 15.91 6.74
CA SER A 2 11.17 15.37 6.46
C SER A 2 10.93 14.11 7.29
N SER A 3 9.73 14.02 7.84
CA SER A 3 9.24 12.93 8.67
C SER A 3 9.34 11.59 7.94
N THR A 4 10.22 10.72 8.44
CA THR A 4 10.21 9.28 8.21
C THR A 4 8.92 8.71 8.81
N SER A 5 7.79 8.86 8.12
CA SER A 5 6.64 8.01 8.41
C SER A 5 7.00 6.63 7.91
N GLY A 6 7.50 5.79 8.82
CA GLY A 6 7.84 4.40 8.55
C GLY A 6 6.69 3.68 7.85
N ILE A 7 7.06 2.72 7.01
CA ILE A 7 6.14 1.82 6.32
C ILE A 7 5.17 1.26 7.36
N ASP A 8 3.87 1.56 7.25
CA ASP A 8 2.88 1.00 8.17
C ASP A 8 2.60 -0.47 7.79
N GLU A 9 1.98 -1.22 8.71
CA GLU A 9 1.57 -2.60 8.44
C GLU A 9 0.68 -2.74 7.20
N ILE A 10 -0.16 -1.73 6.90
CA ILE A 10 -0.98 -1.70 5.67
C ILE A 10 -0.09 -1.60 4.43
N ASP A 11 0.95 -0.78 4.46
CA ASP A 11 1.88 -0.61 3.35
C ASP A 11 2.63 -1.93 3.08
N VAL A 12 3.09 -2.59 4.15
CA VAL A 12 3.71 -3.93 4.07
C VAL A 12 2.73 -4.95 3.50
N LYS A 13 1.48 -4.94 3.94
CA LYS A 13 0.43 -5.86 3.43
C LYS A 13 0.15 -5.62 1.94
N ILE A 14 0.06 -4.36 1.49
CA ILE A 14 -0.12 -4.03 0.07
C ILE A 14 1.04 -4.60 -0.75
N ILE A 15 2.28 -4.32 -0.34
CA ILE A 15 3.47 -4.78 -1.06
C ILE A 15 3.52 -6.31 -1.08
N ARG A 16 3.26 -6.98 0.06
CA ARG A 16 3.22 -8.45 0.13
C ARG A 16 2.12 -9.05 -0.72
N ALA A 17 0.93 -8.45 -0.74
CA ALA A 17 -0.18 -8.92 -1.56
C ALA A 17 0.17 -8.82 -3.05
N LEU A 18 0.73 -7.70 -3.48
CA LEU A 18 1.18 -7.50 -4.87
C LEU A 18 2.36 -8.40 -5.25
N GLN A 19 3.30 -8.65 -4.32
CA GLN A 19 4.41 -9.58 -4.54
C GLN A 19 3.94 -11.03 -4.65
N LYS A 20 2.93 -11.41 -3.86
CA LYS A 20 2.36 -12.76 -3.87
C LYS A 20 1.50 -12.98 -5.11
N ASP A 21 0.69 -12.00 -5.48
CA ASP A 21 -0.15 -12.03 -6.67
C ASP A 21 -0.32 -10.61 -7.25
N ALA A 22 0.42 -10.34 -8.33
CA ALA A 22 0.37 -9.07 -9.04
C ALA A 22 -0.98 -8.80 -9.75
N ARG A 23 -1.87 -9.80 -9.83
CA ARG A 23 -3.23 -9.63 -10.37
C ARG A 23 -4.22 -9.15 -9.30
N THR A 24 -3.80 -9.09 -8.03
CA THR A 24 -4.64 -8.59 -6.94
C THR A 24 -4.95 -7.12 -7.14
N THR A 25 -6.24 -6.76 -7.08
CA THR A 25 -6.66 -5.37 -7.22
C THR A 25 -6.50 -4.62 -5.89
N PHE A 26 -6.31 -3.29 -5.95
CA PHE A 26 -6.31 -2.47 -4.74
C PHE A 26 -7.60 -2.58 -3.93
N THR A 27 -8.72 -2.93 -4.58
CA THR A 27 -10.01 -3.17 -3.94
C THR A 27 -10.01 -4.44 -3.09
N ASP A 28 -9.43 -5.52 -3.59
CA ASP A 28 -9.31 -6.76 -2.83
C ASP A 28 -8.37 -6.57 -1.63
N ILE A 29 -7.24 -5.88 -1.83
CA ILE A 29 -6.30 -5.56 -0.74
C ILE A 29 -6.96 -4.65 0.31
N ALA A 30 -7.73 -3.66 -0.12
CA ALA A 30 -8.49 -2.77 0.76
C ALA A 30 -9.50 -3.55 1.61
N ARG A 31 -10.25 -4.48 0.99
CA ARG A 31 -11.19 -5.36 1.68
C ARG A 31 -10.50 -6.27 2.69
N ASP A 32 -9.37 -6.86 2.32
CA ASP A 32 -8.59 -7.75 3.19
C ASP A 32 -7.94 -6.99 4.38
N CYS A 33 -7.51 -5.75 4.14
CA CYS A 33 -6.94 -4.88 5.16
C CYS A 33 -7.99 -4.12 5.99
N GLY A 34 -9.28 -4.19 5.62
CA GLY A 34 -10.36 -3.46 6.30
C GLY A 34 -10.29 -1.94 6.15
N VAL A 35 -9.71 -1.45 5.06
CA VAL A 35 -9.54 -0.02 4.78
C VAL A 35 -10.19 0.37 3.46
N SER A 36 -10.32 1.68 3.22
CA SER A 36 -10.84 2.17 1.95
C SER A 36 -9.81 2.04 0.83
N THR A 37 -10.30 1.80 -0.39
CA THR A 37 -9.49 1.80 -1.63
C THR A 37 -8.76 3.12 -1.85
N ASP A 38 -9.35 4.25 -1.44
CA ASP A 38 -8.71 5.56 -1.49
C ASP A 38 -7.47 5.62 -0.57
N THR A 39 -7.55 5.03 0.62
CA THR A 39 -6.43 4.92 1.58
C THR A 39 -5.28 4.13 0.98
N ILE A 40 -5.59 2.95 0.39
CA ILE A 40 -4.61 2.13 -0.32
C ILE A 40 -3.97 2.90 -1.49
N SER A 41 -4.79 3.56 -2.31
CA SER A 41 -4.31 4.32 -3.48
C SER A 41 -3.41 5.49 -3.10
N LYS A 42 -3.77 6.24 -2.05
CA LYS A 42 -2.94 7.33 -1.51
C LYS A 42 -1.62 6.80 -0.96
N ARG A 43 -1.66 5.72 -0.18
CA ARG A 43 -0.47 5.04 0.36
C ARG A 43 0.45 4.55 -0.74
N PHE A 44 -0.10 3.86 -1.75
CA PHE A 44 0.65 3.38 -2.90
C PHE A 44 1.31 4.52 -3.69
N ARG A 45 0.56 5.60 -3.96
CA ARG A 45 1.13 6.82 -4.59
C ARG A 45 2.25 7.44 -3.76
N LYS A 46 2.12 7.46 -2.43
CA LYS A 46 3.15 7.97 -1.53
C LYS A 46 4.42 7.11 -1.58
N MET A 47 4.28 5.78 -1.56
CA MET A 47 5.40 4.84 -1.67
C MET A 47 6.10 4.93 -3.04
N LYS A 48 5.31 4.99 -4.13
CA LYS A 48 5.83 5.19 -5.48
C LYS A 48 6.57 6.52 -5.64
N LYS A 49 6.05 7.60 -5.03
CA LYS A 49 6.72 8.91 -5.02
C LYS A 49 8.01 8.90 -4.19
N ALA A 50 8.10 8.00 -3.22
CA ALA A 50 9.29 7.81 -2.39
C ALA A 50 10.33 6.84 -3.01
N ASP A 51 10.12 6.39 -4.26
CA ASP A 51 10.99 5.45 -4.98
C ASP A 51 11.20 4.11 -4.25
N LEU A 52 10.24 3.72 -3.40
CA LEU A 52 10.29 2.48 -2.63
C LEU A 52 9.76 1.25 -3.39
N VAL A 53 9.03 1.46 -4.49
CA VAL A 53 8.37 0.44 -5.34
C VAL A 53 8.40 0.88 -6.80
#